data_AF-A0A7W1KUG6-F1
#
_entry.id   AF-A0A7W1KUG6-F1
#
_cell.length_a   1.000
_cell.length_b   1.000
_cell.length_c   1.000
_cell.angle_alpha   90.00
_cell.angle_beta   90.00
_cell.angle_gamma   90.00
#
_symmetry.space_group_name_H-M   'P 1'
#
loop_
_entity.id
_entity.type
_entity.pdbx_description
1 polymer ?
#
loop_
_entity_poly.entity_id
_entity_poly.type
_entity_poly.pdbx_seq_one_letter_code
_entity_poly.pdbx_strand_id
1 'polypeptide(L)' 'MDFDEERIALFLDYENLAIGARDRLEGMQFDLRPVLDALAERGRVIARKAYADWSYFDEDRRMLTRSHVELIEIPQRMG' A
#
# COMPACT_ATOMS: atom_id res chain seq x y z
N MET A 1 -24.29 13.33 19.37
CA MET A 1 -23.54 12.06 19.41
C MET A 1 -22.51 12.19 18.32
N ASP A 2 -21.24 12.14 18.69
CA ASP A 2 -20.17 12.03 17.70
C ASP A 2 -20.46 10.71 16.97
N PHE A 3 -20.76 10.77 15.67
CA PHE A 3 -20.82 9.54 14.89
C PHE A 3 -19.38 9.06 14.88
N ASP A 4 -19.08 7.97 15.58
CA ASP A 4 -17.76 7.32 15.56
C ASP A 4 -17.38 7.13 14.09
N GLU A 5 -16.56 8.07 13.58
CA GLU A 5 -16.07 8.04 12.20
C GLU A 5 -15.41 6.67 12.00
N GLU A 6 -15.83 5.92 10.98
CA GLU A 6 -15.32 4.57 10.78
C GLU A 6 -13.79 4.60 10.70
N ARG A 7 -13.13 3.90 11.61
CA ARG A 7 -11.66 3.88 11.68
C ARG A 7 -11.14 2.72 10.86
N ILE A 8 -10.30 3.03 9.88
CA ILE A 8 -9.75 2.05 8.94
C ILE A 8 -8.25 1.91 9.14
N ALA A 9 -7.75 0.69 9.14
CA ALA A 9 -6.32 0.40 9.08
C ALA A 9 -6.00 -0.32 7.77
N LEU A 10 -5.08 0.23 6.99
CA LEU A 10 -4.64 -0.31 5.71
C LEU A 10 -3.32 -1.08 5.88
N PHE A 11 -3.34 -2.35 5.47
CA PHE A 11 -2.17 -3.21 5.44
C PHE A 11 -2.04 -3.81 4.03
N LEU A 12 -0.91 -3.56 3.38
CA LEU A 12 -0.65 -3.97 2.00
C LEU A 12 0.42 -5.05 1.98
N ASP A 13 0.10 -6.22 1.43
CA ASP A 13 1.10 -7.13 0.89
C ASP A 13 1.49 -6.61 -0.50
N TYR A 14 2.59 -5.87 -0.55
CA TYR A 14 2.92 -5.08 -1.73
C TYR A 14 3.50 -5.92 -2.85
N GLU A 15 4.24 -7.00 -2.53
CA GLU A 15 4.78 -7.92 -3.53
C GLU A 15 3.65 -8.56 -4.36
N ASN A 16 2.59 -9.04 -3.69
CA ASN A 16 1.43 -9.61 -4.38
C ASN A 16 0.69 -8.59 -5.26
N LEU A 17 0.57 -7.34 -4.80
CA LEU A 17 -0.05 -6.27 -5.58
C LEU A 17 0.80 -5.91 -6.81
N ALA A 18 2.11 -5.79 -6.65
CA ALA A 18 3.03 -5.42 -7.72
C ALA A 18 3.15 -6.52 -8.78
N ILE A 19 3.24 -7.80 -8.38
CA ILE A 19 3.22 -8.94 -9.31
C ILE A 19 1.90 -8.95 -10.08
N GLY A 20 0.76 -8.81 -9.38
CA GLY A 20 -0.55 -8.78 -10.01
C GLY A 20 -0.73 -7.61 -11.00
N ALA A 21 -0.18 -6.44 -10.70
CA ALA A 21 -0.21 -5.29 -11.59
C ALA A 21 0.66 -5.52 -12.84
N ARG A 22 1.88 -6.04 -12.67
CA ARG A 22 2.78 -6.34 -13.80
C ARG A 22 2.19 -7.39 -14.75
N ASP A 23 1.62 -8.45 -14.21
CA ASP A 23 1.10 -9.57 -15.00
C ASP A 23 -0.21 -9.25 -15.72
N ARG A 24 -1.07 -8.38 -15.14
CA ARG A 24 -2.42 -8.12 -15.68
C ARG A 24 -2.59 -6.74 -16.33
N LEU A 25 -1.71 -5.79 -16.04
CA LEU A 25 -1.83 -4.40 -16.49
C LEU A 25 -0.68 -4.00 -17.43
N GLU A 26 -0.11 -4.96 -18.16
CA GLU A 26 0.94 -4.72 -19.17
C GLU A 26 2.17 -3.96 -18.63
N GLY A 27 2.53 -4.21 -17.36
CA GLY A 27 3.66 -3.53 -16.72
C GLY A 27 3.35 -2.14 -16.15
N MET A 28 2.07 -1.76 -16.03
CA MET A 28 1.70 -0.55 -15.29
C MET A 28 2.14 -0.63 -13.83
N GLN A 29 2.67 0.48 -13.32
CA GLN A 29 2.97 0.65 -11.92
C GLN A 29 1.70 0.76 -11.10
N PHE A 30 1.73 0.18 -9.90
CA PHE A 30 0.62 0.28 -8.97
C PHE A 30 0.46 1.73 -8.47
N ASP A 31 -0.73 2.30 -8.62
CA ASP A 31 -1.07 3.61 -8.07
C ASP A 31 -1.95 3.45 -6.83
N LEU A 32 -1.47 3.95 -5.69
CA LEU A 32 -2.19 3.87 -4.43
C LEU A 32 -3.31 4.90 -4.30
N ARG A 33 -3.28 6.00 -5.08
CA ARG A 33 -4.22 7.12 -4.92
C ARG A 33 -5.70 6.70 -4.98
N PRO A 34 -6.16 5.91 -5.97
CA PRO A 34 -7.57 5.50 -6.04
C PRO A 34 -8.03 4.69 -4.82
N VAL A 35 -7.13 3.91 -4.21
CA VAL A 35 -7.42 3.17 -2.99
C VAL A 35 -7.61 4.13 -1.82
N LEU A 36 -6.75 5.14 -1.68
CA LEU A 36 -6.85 6.13 -0.60
C LEU A 36 -8.11 6.97 -0.72
N ASP A 37 -8.47 7.37 -1.93
CA ASP A 37 -9.69 8.14 -2.20
C ASP A 37 -10.94 7.33 -1.78
N ALA A 38 -11.00 6.06 -2.20
CA ALA A 38 -12.11 5.17 -1.82
C ALA A 38 -12.17 4.90 -0.31
N LEU A 39 -11.03 4.87 0.38
CA LEU A 39 -11.00 4.73 1.84
C LEU A 39 -11.46 6.00 2.55
N ALA A 40 -11.07 7.18 2.06
CA ALA A 40 -11.45 8.47 2.64
C ALA A 40 -12.97 8.72 2.56
N GLU A 41 -13.65 8.18 1.56
CA GLU A 41 -15.12 8.23 1.45
C GLU A 41 -15.83 7.35 2.50
N ARG A 42 -15.15 6.32 3.02
CA ARG A 42 -15.73 5.37 3.97
C ARG A 42 -15.45 5.73 5.42
N GLY A 43 -14.28 6.26 5.69
CA GLY A 43 -13.88 6.60 7.05
C GLY A 43 -12.42 7.02 7.16
N ARG A 44 -12.02 7.35 8.39
CA ARG A 44 -10.68 7.83 8.67
C ARG A 44 -9.69 6.69 8.72
N VAL A 45 -8.73 6.74 7.81
CA VAL A 45 -7.57 5.85 7.83
C VAL A 45 -6.62 6.25 8.96
N ILE A 46 -6.52 5.41 9.99
CA ILE A 46 -5.70 5.64 11.19
C ILE A 46 -4.32 4.98 11.12
N ALA A 47 -4.12 4.04 10.19
CA ALA A 47 -2.85 3.37 9.96
C ALA A 47 -2.69 2.98 8.49
N ARG A 48 -1.46 3.07 7.96
CA ARG A 48 -1.09 2.63 6.62
C ARG A 48 0.27 1.95 6.69
N LYS A 49 0.31 0.65 6.41
CA LYS A 49 1.55 -0.12 6.34
C LYS A 49 1.60 -0.94 5.06
N ALA A 50 2.78 -1.06 4.48
CA ALA A 50 3.06 -1.94 3.37
C ALA A 50 4.22 -2.87 3.71
N TYR A 51 4.14 -4.11 3.25
CA TYR A 51 5.12 -5.16 3.50
C TYR A 51 5.69 -5.64 2.16
N ALA A 52 7.03 -5.65 2.04
CA ALA A 52 7.76 -6.20 0.91
C ALA A 52 9.26 -6.33 1.22
N ASP A 53 9.98 -7.03 0.34
CA ASP A 53 11.41 -6.80 0.12
C ASP A 53 11.57 -5.54 -0.74
N TRP A 54 11.96 -4.43 -0.10
CA TRP A 54 11.98 -3.12 -0.75
C TRP A 54 13.15 -2.93 -1.70
N SER A 55 14.10 -3.88 -1.75
CA SER A 55 15.22 -3.85 -2.71
C SER A 55 14.75 -3.96 -4.17
N TYR A 56 13.54 -4.46 -4.41
CA TYR A 56 12.97 -4.64 -5.74
C TYR A 56 12.06 -3.50 -6.21
N PHE A 57 11.71 -2.52 -5.36
CA PHE A 57 10.63 -1.56 -5.60
C PHE A 57 11.03 -0.09 -5.34
N ASP A 58 12.22 0.33 -5.76
CA ASP A 58 12.78 1.66 -5.43
C ASP A 58 11.89 2.86 -5.82
N GLU A 59 11.21 2.79 -6.96
CA GLU A 59 10.31 3.85 -7.41
C GLU A 59 9.02 3.90 -6.58
N ASP A 60 8.46 2.73 -6.27
CA ASP A 60 7.21 2.61 -5.51
C ASP A 60 7.39 3.05 -4.05
N ARG A 61 8.56 2.82 -3.45
CA ARG A 61 8.89 3.33 -2.10
C ARG A 61 8.64 4.83 -1.99
N ARG A 62 9.02 5.60 -3.02
CA ARG A 62 8.81 7.06 -3.04
C ARG A 62 7.33 7.41 -3.14
N MET A 63 6.56 6.68 -3.93
CA MET A 63 5.11 6.87 -4.04
C MET A 63 4.42 6.56 -2.71
N LEU A 64 4.71 5.41 -2.11
CA LEU A 64 4.11 4.96 -0.84
C LEU A 64 4.46 5.90 0.33
N THR A 65 5.73 6.33 0.43
CA THR A 65 6.17 7.25 1.50
C THR A 65 5.48 8.61 1.38
N ARG A 66 5.30 9.15 0.16
CA ARG A 66 4.56 10.40 -0.06
C ARG A 66 3.09 10.30 0.37
N SER A 67 2.53 9.10 0.32
CA SER A 67 1.18 8.78 0.78
C SER A 67 1.10 8.43 2.28
N HIS A 68 2.17 8.68 3.04
CA HIS A 68 2.28 8.38 4.48
C HIS A 68 2.06 6.90 4.80
N VAL A 69 2.52 6.02 3.91
CA VAL A 69 2.56 4.57 4.15
C VAL A 69 3.89 4.23 4.80
N GLU A 70 3.84 3.54 5.93
CA GLU A 70 5.02 2.99 6.57
C GLU A 70 5.46 1.72 5.82
N LEU A 71 6.74 1.69 5.45
CA LEU A 71 7.34 0.57 4.73
C LEU A 71 7.94 -0.39 5.76
N ILE A 72 7.43 -1.61 5.80
CA ILE A 72 7.93 -2.69 6.65
C ILE A 72 8.76 -3.62 5.77
N GLU A 73 10.05 -3.72 6.08
CA GLU A 73 10.95 -4.65 5.41
C GLU A 73 10.60 -6.09 5.79
N ILE A 74 10.36 -6.93 4.79
CA ILE A 74 10.21 -8.37 4.97
C ILE A 74 11.37 -9.02 4.21
N PRO A 75 12.46 -9.37 4.90
CA PRO A 75 13.60 -9.98 4.22
C PRO A 75 13.19 -11.33 3.64
N GLN A 76 13.43 -11.52 2.35
CA GLN A 76 13.29 -12.83 1.73
C GLN A 76 14.24 -13.80 2.42
N ARG A 77 13.70 -14.86 3.04
CA ARG A 77 14.54 -15.93 3.58
C ARG A 77 15.07 -16.71 2.39
N MET A 78 16.33 -16.48 2.02
CA MET A 78 17.03 -17.40 1.13
C MET A 78 17.00 -18.78 1.79
N GLY A 79 16.29 -19.71 1.16
CA GLY A 79 16.30 -21.13 1.52
C GLY A 79 17.62 -21.79 1.17
#